data_AF-A0A7K2IUR8-F1
#
_entry.id   AF-A0A7K2IUR8-F1
#
_cell.length_a   1.000
_cell.length_b   1.000
_cell.length_c   1.000
_cell.angle_alpha   90.00
_cell.angle_beta   90.00
_cell.angle_gamma   90.00
#
_symmetry.space_group_name_H-M   'P 1'
#
loop_
_entity.id
_entity.type
_entity.pdbx_description
1 polymer ?
#
loop_
_entity_poly.entity_id
_entity_poly.type
_entity_poly.pdbx_seq_one_letter_code
_entity_poly.pdbx_strand_id
1 'polypeptide(L)'
;MRNHTGHDMTAHTNHAGHGDHSTHAAPGGLSVSENGHTLEFDSTILGAGTRTVTFRVIGPDGRPVTEYVPEHEKELHLIAVRRDTSGFQHVHPVMDEKGTWSVEVALEPGDWRFFADVHPAGHDGTMTLGIDVAVAGHYEPRPLPAIDRIARIDDHTVTLDGELVAGRARELTFTVARDGEPVTDLQPYLAAYGHLVALRVGDLGHLHVHPEGTPGDGVTAPGPEITFMAVAPSDGVYRLYLDFLHDGVVRTAEFTVRTTATAPGPDAAHSHEGHHDAHAHH
;
A
#
# COMPACT_ATOMS: atom_id res chain seq x y z
N MET A 1 -54.38 -19.64 -43.69
CA MET A 1 -53.71 -18.73 -42.74
C MET A 1 -53.21 -19.52 -41.55
N ARG A 2 -51.94 -19.96 -41.61
CA ARG A 2 -51.15 -20.42 -40.46
C ARG A 2 -49.72 -19.96 -40.76
N ASN A 3 -49.21 -19.09 -39.89
CA ASN A 3 -47.95 -18.38 -40.07
C ASN A 3 -46.74 -19.25 -39.72
N HIS A 4 -45.64 -18.89 -40.39
CA HIS A 4 -44.28 -19.43 -40.34
C HIS A 4 -43.64 -19.47 -38.95
N THR A 5 -42.77 -20.45 -38.71
CA THR A 5 -41.56 -20.32 -37.87
C THR A 5 -40.63 -21.49 -38.15
N GLY A 6 -39.40 -21.19 -38.59
CA GLY A 6 -38.37 -22.18 -38.90
C GLY A 6 -37.20 -21.54 -39.62
N HIS A 7 -36.53 -20.59 -38.97
CA HIS A 7 -35.18 -20.18 -39.36
C HIS A 7 -34.18 -20.93 -38.49
N ASP A 8 -33.46 -21.84 -39.14
CA ASP A 8 -32.27 -22.50 -38.62
C ASP A 8 -31.02 -21.80 -39.16
N MET A 9 -29.94 -21.89 -38.39
CA MET A 9 -28.54 -21.54 -38.69
C MET A 9 -28.14 -20.06 -38.69
N THR A 10 -28.04 -19.49 -37.47
CA THR A 10 -27.02 -18.48 -37.18
C THR A 10 -25.66 -19.15 -36.99
N ALA A 11 -24.78 -19.02 -37.98
CA ALA A 11 -23.34 -19.15 -37.81
C ALA A 11 -22.75 -17.76 -37.60
N HIS A 12 -22.34 -17.44 -36.37
CA HIS A 12 -21.48 -16.30 -36.09
C HIS A 12 -20.42 -16.69 -35.06
N THR A 13 -19.29 -17.12 -35.62
CA THR A 13 -17.92 -16.69 -35.31
C THR A 13 -17.65 -16.21 -33.89
N ASN A 14 -16.89 -17.03 -33.16
CA ASN A 14 -16.16 -16.65 -31.95
C ASN A 14 -15.34 -15.38 -32.19
N HIS A 15 -15.70 -14.30 -31.50
CA HIS A 15 -14.76 -13.22 -31.20
C HIS A 15 -14.12 -13.48 -29.84
N ALA A 16 -12.95 -14.10 -29.88
CA ALA A 16 -11.99 -14.03 -28.79
C ALA A 16 -11.39 -12.61 -28.80
N GLY A 17 -12.01 -11.71 -28.04
CA GLY A 17 -11.42 -10.42 -27.69
C GLY A 17 -10.61 -10.57 -26.41
N HIS A 18 -9.33 -10.90 -26.53
CA HIS A 18 -8.38 -10.69 -25.44
C HIS A 18 -8.10 -9.19 -25.35
N GLY A 19 -8.94 -8.48 -24.59
CA GLY A 19 -8.57 -7.19 -24.03
C GLY A 19 -7.67 -7.42 -22.84
N ASP A 20 -6.37 -7.15 -23.01
CA ASP A 20 -5.44 -6.92 -21.92
C ASP A 20 -5.88 -5.65 -21.19
N HIS A 21 -6.87 -5.81 -20.31
CA HIS A 21 -7.17 -4.83 -19.30
C HIS A 21 -6.14 -5.00 -18.20
N SER A 22 -4.99 -4.34 -18.34
CA SER A 22 -4.23 -3.89 -17.18
C SER A 22 -5.14 -2.97 -16.37
N THR A 23 -6.02 -3.57 -15.58
CA THR A 23 -6.64 -2.92 -14.45
C THR A 23 -5.49 -2.53 -13.54
N HIS A 24 -5.08 -1.27 -13.57
CA HIS A 24 -4.27 -0.72 -12.49
C HIS A 24 -5.01 -1.07 -11.19
N ALA A 25 -4.44 -1.99 -10.41
CA ALA A 25 -5.05 -2.41 -9.15
C ALA A 25 -5.30 -1.13 -8.32
N ALA A 26 -6.53 -0.97 -7.83
CA ALA A 26 -6.84 0.15 -6.97
C ALA A 26 -5.92 0.11 -5.74
N PRO A 27 -5.46 1.27 -5.22
CA PRO A 27 -4.68 1.26 -3.98
C PRO A 27 -5.46 0.59 -2.86
N GLY A 28 -4.74 -0.19 -2.06
CA GLY A 28 -5.30 -0.89 -0.91
C GLY A 28 -5.75 0.09 0.17
N GLY A 29 -6.59 -0.40 1.09
CA GLY A 29 -6.86 0.33 2.32
C GLY A 29 -7.73 1.56 2.16
N LEU A 30 -8.39 1.77 1.01
CA LEU A 30 -9.39 2.84 0.83
C LEU A 30 -10.81 2.42 1.27
N SER A 31 -11.09 1.13 1.28
CA SER A 31 -12.40 0.58 1.65
C SER A 31 -12.34 -0.06 3.05
N VAL A 32 -13.43 0.09 3.81
CA VAL A 32 -13.62 -0.61 5.10
C VAL A 32 -13.93 -2.09 4.89
N SER A 33 -14.43 -2.45 3.71
CA SER A 33 -14.75 -3.81 3.32
C SER A 33 -14.15 -4.16 1.96
N GLU A 34 -13.61 -5.37 1.85
CA GLU A 34 -13.04 -5.94 0.63
C GLU A 34 -13.25 -7.46 0.63
N ASN A 35 -13.65 -8.03 -0.51
CA ASN A 35 -13.82 -9.49 -0.66
C ASN A 35 -14.69 -10.15 0.43
N GLY A 36 -15.74 -9.46 0.88
CA GLY A 36 -16.64 -9.91 1.94
C GLY A 36 -16.09 -9.80 3.36
N HIS A 37 -14.86 -9.32 3.52
CA HIS A 37 -14.25 -9.02 4.81
C HIS A 37 -14.50 -7.55 5.17
N THR A 38 -14.69 -7.24 6.46
CA THR A 38 -14.94 -5.88 6.95
C THR A 38 -14.13 -5.60 8.21
N LEU A 39 -13.46 -4.45 8.25
CA LEU A 39 -12.77 -3.97 9.45
C LEU A 39 -13.77 -3.27 10.37
N GLU A 40 -13.97 -3.82 11.58
CA GLU A 40 -14.91 -3.28 12.56
C GLU A 40 -14.21 -2.86 13.84
N PHE A 41 -14.36 -1.58 14.20
CA PHE A 41 -13.92 -1.04 15.48
C PHE A 41 -15.13 -0.94 16.43
N ASP A 42 -14.91 -1.15 17.74
CA ASP A 42 -15.98 -0.97 18.73
C ASP A 42 -16.46 0.50 18.80
N SER A 43 -15.58 1.45 18.47
CA SER A 43 -15.90 2.88 18.29
C SER A 43 -14.96 3.51 17.27
N THR A 44 -15.50 4.36 16.39
CA THR A 44 -14.74 5.22 15.47
C THR A 44 -14.54 6.63 16.01
N ILE A 45 -14.94 6.88 17.25
CA ILE A 45 -14.69 8.14 17.98
C ILE A 45 -13.87 7.79 19.23
N LEU A 46 -12.63 8.27 19.27
CA LEU A 46 -11.68 8.01 20.35
C LEU A 46 -11.25 9.33 21.03
N GLY A 47 -10.71 9.23 22.23
CA GLY A 47 -10.08 10.36 22.93
C GLY A 47 -8.56 10.38 22.70
N ALA A 48 -7.96 11.57 22.69
CA ALA A 48 -6.50 11.71 22.57
C ALA A 48 -5.72 11.09 23.74
N GLY A 49 -4.41 10.89 23.57
CA GLY A 49 -3.50 10.18 24.46
C GLY A 49 -3.25 8.73 24.00
N THR A 50 -2.48 7.99 24.80
CA THR A 50 -2.31 6.54 24.59
C THR A 50 -3.62 5.82 24.89
N ARG A 51 -4.11 5.02 23.94
CA ARG A 51 -5.36 4.27 24.00
C ARG A 51 -5.15 2.84 23.57
N THR A 52 -5.77 1.92 24.30
CA THR A 52 -6.06 0.59 23.79
C THR A 52 -7.10 0.70 22.69
N VAL A 53 -6.74 0.30 21.47
CA VAL A 53 -7.63 0.19 20.32
C VAL A 53 -8.03 -1.27 20.17
N THR A 54 -9.33 -1.55 20.09
CA THR A 54 -9.90 -2.88 19.87
C THR A 54 -10.73 -2.93 18.59
N PHE A 55 -10.52 -3.99 17.81
CA PHE A 55 -11.20 -4.17 16.53
C PHE A 55 -11.25 -5.65 16.12
N ARG A 56 -12.02 -5.93 15.06
CA ARG A 56 -12.17 -7.27 14.45
C ARG A 56 -12.12 -7.15 12.94
N VAL A 57 -11.68 -8.22 12.28
CA VAL A 57 -11.97 -8.43 10.85
C VAL A 57 -13.12 -9.42 10.78
N ILE A 58 -14.27 -8.97 10.28
CA ILE A 58 -15.44 -9.82 10.08
C ILE A 58 -15.34 -10.44 8.70
N GLY A 59 -15.45 -11.77 8.62
CA GLY A 59 -15.40 -12.52 7.37
C GLY A 59 -16.73 -12.52 6.61
N PRO A 60 -16.76 -13.10 5.41
CA PRO A 60 -17.95 -13.18 4.55
C PRO A 60 -19.11 -14.00 5.15
N ASP A 61 -18.83 -14.81 6.17
CA ASP A 61 -19.83 -15.57 6.94
C ASP A 61 -20.44 -14.77 8.10
N GLY A 62 -20.04 -13.51 8.27
CA GLY A 62 -20.50 -12.59 9.32
C GLY A 62 -19.88 -12.86 10.70
N ARG A 63 -18.83 -13.68 10.79
CA ARG A 63 -18.13 -13.97 12.06
C ARG A 63 -16.73 -13.36 12.07
N PRO A 64 -16.14 -13.08 13.25
CA PRO A 64 -14.75 -12.68 13.34
C PRO A 64 -13.83 -13.75 12.73
N VAL A 65 -12.90 -13.32 11.89
CA VAL A 65 -11.81 -14.16 11.40
C VAL A 65 -10.87 -14.46 12.56
N THR A 66 -10.44 -15.72 12.66
CA THR A 66 -9.58 -16.22 13.75
C THR A 66 -8.38 -17.01 13.25
N GLU A 67 -8.30 -17.25 11.94
CA GLU A 67 -7.20 -17.97 11.30
C GLU A 67 -6.60 -17.08 10.22
N TYR A 68 -5.29 -16.84 10.32
CA TYR A 68 -4.53 -15.97 9.42
C TYR A 68 -3.24 -16.67 9.01
N VAL A 69 -2.76 -16.38 7.81
CA VAL A 69 -1.42 -16.75 7.36
C VAL A 69 -0.48 -15.61 7.80
N PRO A 70 0.58 -15.90 8.57
CA PRO A 70 1.52 -14.86 8.97
C PRO A 70 2.32 -14.32 7.78
N GLU A 71 2.36 -13.00 7.64
CA GLU A 71 3.25 -12.25 6.76
C GLU A 71 4.25 -11.50 7.63
N HIS A 72 5.55 -11.54 7.28
CA HIS A 72 6.59 -10.87 8.09
C HIS A 72 6.53 -11.22 9.59
N GLU A 73 6.33 -12.50 9.93
CA GLU A 73 6.19 -13.03 11.30
C GLU A 73 4.95 -12.55 12.08
N LYS A 74 4.02 -11.83 11.43
CA LYS A 74 2.80 -11.31 12.05
C LYS A 74 1.57 -11.71 11.25
N GLU A 75 0.51 -12.02 11.96
CA GLU A 75 -0.80 -12.28 11.35
C GLU A 75 -1.50 -10.99 10.88
N LEU A 76 -1.13 -9.85 11.48
CA LEU A 76 -1.72 -8.55 11.19
C LEU A 76 -0.70 -7.42 11.42
N HIS A 77 -0.61 -6.52 10.45
CA HIS A 77 0.01 -5.21 10.62
C HIS A 77 -1.07 -4.13 10.71
N LEU A 78 -1.04 -3.34 11.79
CA LEU A 78 -1.93 -2.20 11.95
C LEU A 78 -1.13 -0.91 11.73
N ILE A 79 -1.54 -0.12 10.75
CA ILE A 79 -0.98 1.20 10.50
C ILE A 79 -2.01 2.24 10.93
N ALA A 80 -1.60 3.21 11.72
CA ALA A 80 -2.40 4.36 12.09
C ALA A 80 -1.69 5.64 11.64
N VAL A 81 -2.38 6.51 10.91
CA VAL A 81 -1.80 7.77 10.43
C VAL A 81 -2.88 8.86 10.38
N ARG A 82 -2.53 10.10 10.70
CA ARG A 82 -3.46 11.22 10.55
C ARG A 82 -3.72 11.50 9.07
N ARG A 83 -4.90 12.01 8.74
CA ARG A 83 -5.28 12.44 7.38
C ARG A 83 -4.38 13.54 6.82
N ASP A 84 -3.73 14.33 7.68
CA ASP A 84 -2.71 15.31 7.30
C ASP A 84 -1.30 14.72 7.13
N THR A 85 -1.17 13.39 7.18
CA THR A 85 0.08 12.60 7.04
C THR A 85 1.08 12.74 8.19
N SER A 86 0.66 13.30 9.32
CA SER A 86 1.47 13.29 10.54
C SER A 86 1.09 12.13 11.47
N GLY A 87 1.91 11.85 12.48
CA GLY A 87 1.59 10.88 13.52
C GLY A 87 1.48 9.43 13.03
N PHE A 88 2.34 9.01 12.10
CA PHE A 88 2.40 7.63 11.64
C PHE A 88 2.82 6.67 12.77
N GLN A 89 2.15 5.52 12.84
CA GLN A 89 2.48 4.41 13.72
C GLN A 89 2.24 3.09 12.98
N HIS A 90 3.23 2.20 13.00
CA HIS A 90 3.12 0.81 12.54
C HIS A 90 3.24 -0.10 13.76
N VAL A 91 2.12 -0.73 14.15
CA VAL A 91 2.03 -1.53 15.36
C VAL A 91 1.51 -2.92 15.06
N HIS A 92 1.75 -3.85 15.99
CA HIS A 92 1.41 -5.27 15.85
C HIS A 92 0.43 -5.67 16.96
N PRO A 93 -0.88 -5.66 16.67
CA PRO A 93 -1.89 -6.06 17.64
C PRO A 93 -1.79 -7.53 18.00
N VAL A 94 -2.36 -7.89 19.15
CA VAL A 94 -2.50 -9.27 19.60
C VAL A 94 -3.97 -9.66 19.54
N MET A 95 -4.25 -10.84 18.98
CA MET A 95 -5.60 -11.40 18.86
C MET A 95 -5.94 -12.29 20.06
N ASP A 96 -7.17 -12.17 20.56
CA ASP A 96 -7.74 -13.15 21.50
C ASP A 96 -8.40 -14.34 20.79
N GLU A 97 -8.79 -15.37 21.53
CA GLU A 97 -9.44 -16.58 20.98
C GLU A 97 -10.78 -16.29 20.27
N LYS A 98 -11.34 -15.09 20.40
CA LYS A 98 -12.61 -14.67 19.78
C LYS A 98 -12.40 -13.84 18.51
N GLY A 99 -11.16 -13.64 18.06
CA GLY A 99 -10.84 -12.83 16.90
C GLY A 99 -10.82 -11.33 17.17
N THR A 100 -10.75 -10.91 18.44
CA THR A 100 -10.61 -9.49 18.82
C THR A 100 -9.14 -9.13 18.90
N TRP A 101 -8.74 -8.16 18.10
CA TRP A 101 -7.39 -7.59 18.11
C TRP A 101 -7.31 -6.44 19.11
N SER A 102 -6.16 -6.30 19.78
CA SER A 102 -5.89 -5.20 20.71
C SER A 102 -4.46 -4.69 20.62
N VAL A 103 -4.28 -3.37 20.70
CA VAL A 103 -2.96 -2.71 20.69
C VAL A 103 -3.03 -1.33 21.35
N GLU A 104 -1.93 -0.86 21.93
CA GLU A 104 -1.80 0.53 22.37
C GLU A 104 -1.39 1.43 21.21
N VAL A 105 -2.10 2.55 21.04
CA VAL A 105 -1.82 3.56 20.01
C VAL A 105 -1.78 4.94 20.67
N ALA A 106 -0.77 5.75 20.34
CA ALA A 106 -0.68 7.12 20.79
C ALA A 106 -1.47 8.04 19.85
N LEU A 107 -2.59 8.60 20.32
CA LEU A 107 -3.50 9.37 19.47
C LEU A 107 -3.48 10.86 19.81
N GLU A 108 -3.13 11.70 18.85
CA GLU A 108 -3.35 13.14 18.93
C GLU A 108 -4.73 13.50 18.37
N PRO A 109 -5.35 14.63 18.78
CA PRO A 109 -6.59 15.10 18.17
C PRO A 109 -6.49 15.27 16.64
N GLY A 110 -7.55 14.86 15.94
CA GLY A 110 -7.64 14.95 14.48
C GLY A 110 -8.30 13.73 13.84
N ASP A 111 -8.34 13.73 12.52
CA ASP A 111 -8.86 12.61 11.73
C ASP A 111 -7.74 11.62 11.43
N TRP A 112 -7.95 10.36 11.81
CA TRP A 112 -7.02 9.26 11.61
C TRP A 112 -7.58 8.26 10.61
N ARG A 113 -6.68 7.66 9.84
CA ARG A 113 -6.97 6.45 9.07
C ARG A 113 -6.19 5.29 9.66
N PHE A 114 -6.90 4.20 9.94
CA PHE A 114 -6.33 2.93 10.33
C PHE A 114 -6.36 1.99 9.12
N PHE A 115 -5.29 1.23 8.95
CA PHE A 115 -5.18 0.17 7.96
C PHE A 115 -4.90 -1.14 8.67
N ALA A 116 -5.63 -2.19 8.32
CA ALA A 116 -5.32 -3.55 8.71
C ALA A 116 -4.86 -4.31 7.46
N ASP A 117 -3.58 -4.64 7.40
CA ASP A 117 -3.01 -5.52 6.39
C ASP A 117 -3.00 -6.95 6.94
N VAL A 118 -3.71 -7.85 6.27
CA VAL A 118 -4.03 -9.19 6.75
C VAL A 118 -4.08 -10.21 5.62
N HIS A 119 -3.82 -11.47 5.96
CA HIS A 119 -3.98 -12.61 5.06
C HIS A 119 -4.88 -13.67 5.72
N PRO A 120 -6.23 -13.54 5.65
CA PRO A 120 -7.14 -14.53 6.20
C PRO A 120 -6.89 -15.91 5.59
N ALA A 121 -6.89 -16.96 6.41
CA ALA A 121 -6.71 -18.32 5.91
C ALA A 121 -7.80 -18.69 4.89
N GLY A 122 -7.40 -19.22 3.74
CA GLY A 122 -8.32 -19.57 2.65
C GLY A 122 -8.74 -18.40 1.74
N HIS A 123 -8.20 -17.19 1.96
CA HIS A 123 -8.23 -16.11 0.98
C HIS A 123 -7.01 -16.20 0.05
N ASP A 124 -7.17 -15.79 -1.21
CA ASP A 124 -6.07 -15.75 -2.16
C ASP A 124 -5.30 -14.42 -2.00
N GLY A 125 -4.28 -14.44 -1.14
CA GLY A 125 -3.34 -13.33 -0.95
C GLY A 125 -3.70 -12.37 0.20
N THR A 126 -2.91 -11.31 0.32
CA THR A 126 -3.09 -10.27 1.33
C THR A 126 -4.20 -9.29 0.94
N MET A 127 -4.84 -8.69 1.94
CA MET A 127 -5.79 -7.59 1.76
C MET A 127 -5.44 -6.46 2.72
N THR A 128 -5.69 -5.23 2.29
CA THR A 128 -5.56 -4.05 3.16
C THR A 128 -6.92 -3.39 3.32
N LEU A 129 -7.52 -3.53 4.51
CA LEU A 129 -8.77 -2.86 4.87
C LEU A 129 -8.46 -1.52 5.54
N GLY A 130 -9.33 -0.51 5.38
CA GLY A 130 -9.10 0.80 5.98
C GLY A 130 -10.36 1.48 6.53
N ILE A 131 -10.24 2.10 7.69
CA ILE A 131 -11.32 2.79 8.39
C ILE A 131 -10.85 4.15 8.92
N ASP A 132 -11.73 5.15 8.86
CA ASP A 132 -11.46 6.46 9.47
C ASP A 132 -11.96 6.49 10.92
N VAL A 133 -11.17 7.13 11.78
CA VAL A 133 -11.42 7.30 13.21
C VAL A 133 -11.21 8.76 13.58
N ALA A 134 -12.18 9.37 14.24
CA ALA A 134 -12.07 10.73 14.74
C ALA A 134 -11.52 10.72 16.18
N VAL A 135 -10.45 11.47 16.42
CA VAL A 135 -9.88 11.66 17.76
C VAL A 135 -10.26 13.03 18.28
N ALA A 136 -11.07 13.04 19.35
CA ALA A 136 -11.63 14.25 19.93
C ALA A 136 -10.54 15.15 20.54
N GLY A 137 -10.64 16.45 20.28
CA GLY A 137 -9.79 17.49 20.85
C GLY A 137 -9.55 18.63 19.88
N HIS A 138 -8.63 19.53 20.25
CA HIS A 138 -8.23 20.63 19.38
C HIS A 138 -7.28 20.14 18.29
N TYR A 139 -7.72 20.21 17.04
CA TYR A 139 -6.98 19.73 15.88
C TYR A 139 -6.46 20.91 15.04
N GLU A 140 -5.13 21.03 14.96
CA GLU A 140 -4.43 21.88 13.99
C GLU A 140 -3.71 20.98 12.97
N PRO A 141 -4.17 20.93 11.71
CA PRO A 141 -3.52 20.17 10.66
C PRO A 141 -2.11 20.69 10.37
N ARG A 142 -1.15 19.79 10.17
CA ARG A 142 0.23 20.13 9.80
C ARG A 142 0.37 20.16 8.27
N PRO A 143 1.19 21.08 7.70
CA PRO A 143 1.48 21.06 6.28
C PRO A 143 2.26 19.80 5.90
N LEU A 144 2.06 19.33 4.66
CA LEU A 144 2.85 18.25 4.08
C LEU A 144 4.35 18.62 4.11
N PRO A 145 5.24 17.74 4.62
CA PRO A 145 6.68 17.95 4.53
C PRO A 145 7.14 18.12 3.07
N ALA A 146 8.16 18.94 2.85
CA ALA A 146 8.71 19.18 1.53
C ALA A 146 9.20 17.87 0.88
N ILE A 147 9.21 17.83 -0.45
CA ILE A 147 9.82 16.71 -1.17
C ILE A 147 11.32 16.71 -0.87
N ASP A 148 11.80 15.62 -0.31
CA ASP A 148 13.20 15.42 0.04
C ASP A 148 13.56 13.94 -0.15
N ARG A 149 14.83 13.69 -0.49
CA ARG A 149 15.41 12.35 -0.63
C ARG A 149 16.24 11.97 0.58
N ILE A 150 16.33 12.86 1.58
CA ILE A 150 17.09 12.64 2.80
C ILE A 150 16.14 12.79 3.99
N ALA A 151 16.02 11.74 4.80
CA ALA A 151 15.36 11.78 6.09
C ALA A 151 16.41 11.80 7.21
N ARG A 152 16.17 12.60 8.25
CA ARG A 152 17.03 12.67 9.45
C ARG A 152 16.21 12.29 10.68
N ILE A 153 16.69 11.31 11.43
CA ILE A 153 16.07 10.80 12.64
C ILE A 153 17.16 10.66 13.67
N ASP A 154 17.14 11.49 14.71
CA ASP A 154 18.22 11.57 15.70
C ASP A 154 19.60 11.76 15.04
N ASP A 155 20.51 10.81 15.23
CA ASP A 155 21.86 10.74 14.65
C ASP A 155 21.91 9.95 13.32
N HIS A 156 20.79 9.40 12.87
CA HIS A 156 20.66 8.69 11.60
C HIS A 156 20.31 9.63 10.45
N THR A 157 20.91 9.35 9.30
CA THR A 157 20.54 9.92 8.00
C THR A 157 20.18 8.76 7.08
N VAL A 158 18.99 8.81 6.48
CA VAL A 158 18.55 7.83 5.49
C VAL A 158 18.42 8.53 4.14
N THR A 159 19.15 8.05 3.14
CA THR A 159 19.08 8.55 1.76
C THR A 159 18.25 7.61 0.92
N LEU A 160 17.31 8.15 0.14
CA LEU A 160 16.49 7.42 -0.80
C LEU A 160 17.03 7.56 -2.23
N ASP A 161 17.35 6.42 -2.86
CA ASP A 161 17.65 6.26 -4.28
C ASP A 161 16.50 5.54 -5.02
N GLY A 162 16.39 5.77 -6.33
CA GLY A 162 15.29 5.24 -7.17
C GLY A 162 14.13 6.23 -7.37
N GLU A 163 13.16 5.91 -8.23
CA GLU A 163 12.01 6.79 -8.49
C GLU A 163 10.72 5.99 -8.53
N LEU A 164 9.67 6.54 -7.92
CA LEU A 164 8.33 6.02 -8.14
C LEU A 164 7.86 6.43 -9.54
N VAL A 165 7.45 5.46 -10.33
CA VAL A 165 6.85 5.68 -11.65
C VAL A 165 5.46 5.06 -11.65
N ALA A 166 4.45 5.85 -12.02
CA ALA A 166 3.07 5.38 -12.05
C ALA A 166 2.91 4.14 -12.95
N GLY A 167 2.24 3.12 -12.43
CA GLY A 167 1.96 1.86 -13.10
C GLY A 167 3.17 0.97 -13.38
N ARG A 168 4.37 1.29 -12.86
CA ARG A 168 5.59 0.49 -13.10
C ARG A 168 6.26 0.11 -11.79
N ALA A 169 6.62 -1.16 -11.67
CA ALA A 169 7.46 -1.64 -10.59
C ALA A 169 8.85 -1.01 -10.70
N ARG A 170 9.29 -0.38 -9.62
CA ARG A 170 10.59 0.27 -9.49
C ARG A 170 11.24 -0.09 -8.18
N GLU A 171 12.55 -0.23 -8.23
CA GLU A 171 13.37 -0.42 -7.06
C GLU A 171 13.54 0.93 -6.34
N LEU A 172 13.39 0.91 -5.02
CA LEU A 172 13.72 1.99 -4.11
C LEU A 172 14.75 1.47 -3.11
N THR A 173 15.86 2.19 -2.97
CA THR A 173 16.96 1.81 -2.08
C THR A 173 17.11 2.87 -1.01
N PHE A 174 17.07 2.45 0.25
CA PHE A 174 17.28 3.30 1.41
C PHE A 174 18.64 2.99 2.03
N THR A 175 19.55 3.96 1.98
CA THR A 175 20.88 3.83 2.58
C THR A 175 20.90 4.47 3.95
N VAL A 176 21.16 3.68 5.00
CA VAL A 176 21.20 4.12 6.39
C VAL A 176 22.64 4.44 6.81
N ALA A 177 22.84 5.66 7.29
CA ALA A 177 24.09 6.10 7.91
C ALA A 177 23.83 6.67 9.31
N ARG A 178 24.82 6.59 10.19
CA ARG A 178 24.83 7.21 11.52
C ARG A 178 26.09 8.04 11.67
N ASP A 179 25.95 9.31 12.04
CA ASP A 179 27.09 10.24 12.15
C ASP A 179 27.97 10.32 10.89
N GLY A 180 27.40 10.03 9.72
CA GLY A 180 28.09 10.00 8.42
C GLY A 180 28.73 8.66 8.03
N GLU A 181 28.74 7.68 8.92
CA GLU A 181 29.26 6.33 8.65
C GLU A 181 28.13 5.35 8.26
N PRO A 182 28.34 4.46 7.28
CA PRO A 182 27.34 3.46 6.90
C PRO A 182 26.99 2.50 8.05
N VAL A 183 25.69 2.26 8.27
CA VAL A 183 25.22 1.27 9.24
C VAL A 183 25.30 -0.12 8.59
N THR A 184 26.02 -1.07 9.18
CA THR A 184 26.27 -2.40 8.58
C THR A 184 25.90 -3.55 9.51
N ASP A 185 25.12 -3.24 10.53
CA ASP A 185 24.68 -4.12 11.61
C ASP A 185 23.20 -3.90 11.94
N LEU A 186 22.38 -3.60 10.92
CA LEU A 186 20.93 -3.59 11.05
C LEU A 186 20.44 -4.91 11.64
N GLN A 187 19.54 -4.83 12.60
CA GLN A 187 18.99 -6.01 13.23
C GLN A 187 17.71 -6.43 12.50
N PRO A 188 17.45 -7.74 12.37
CA PRO A 188 16.17 -8.21 11.87
C PRO A 188 15.02 -7.70 12.73
N TYR A 189 13.98 -7.19 12.08
CA TYR A 189 12.72 -6.81 12.67
C TYR A 189 11.64 -7.41 11.78
N LEU A 190 10.76 -8.27 12.32
CA LEU A 190 9.64 -8.87 11.56
C LEU A 190 10.10 -9.55 10.25
N ALA A 191 11.10 -10.44 10.36
CA ALA A 191 11.75 -11.14 9.22
C ALA A 191 12.35 -10.26 8.09
N ALA A 192 12.55 -8.95 8.29
CA ALA A 192 13.24 -8.09 7.33
C ALA A 192 14.24 -7.14 8.02
N TYR A 193 15.09 -6.46 7.25
CA TYR A 193 15.93 -5.37 7.77
C TYR A 193 15.21 -4.02 7.79
N GLY A 194 14.06 -3.92 7.11
CA GLY A 194 13.14 -2.80 7.25
C GLY A 194 11.76 -3.07 6.64
N HIS A 195 10.80 -2.22 7.00
CA HIS A 195 9.42 -2.25 6.53
C HIS A 195 9.09 -0.91 5.90
N LEU A 196 8.51 -0.93 4.71
CA LEU A 196 8.12 0.29 4.02
C LEU A 196 6.59 0.38 4.01
N VAL A 197 6.06 1.51 4.43
CA VAL A 197 4.67 1.90 4.16
C VAL A 197 4.69 3.09 3.23
N ALA A 198 4.01 2.98 2.10
CA ALA A 198 3.87 4.06 1.13
C ALA A 198 2.40 4.42 0.98
N LEU A 199 2.06 5.70 1.15
CA LEU A 199 0.69 6.21 1.13
C LEU A 199 0.56 7.40 0.18
N ARG A 200 -0.45 7.38 -0.69
CA ARG A 200 -0.75 8.52 -1.56
C ARG A 200 -1.27 9.70 -0.75
N VAL A 201 -0.70 10.88 -0.96
CA VAL A 201 -1.19 12.11 -0.33
C VAL A 201 -2.58 12.46 -0.89
N GLY A 202 -3.50 12.77 0.02
CA GLY A 202 -4.89 13.14 -0.31
C GLY A 202 -5.88 12.10 0.20
N ASP A 203 -5.77 10.86 -0.27
CA ASP A 203 -6.68 9.78 0.13
C ASP A 203 -6.04 8.70 1.01
N LEU A 204 -4.71 8.72 1.15
CA LEU A 204 -3.92 7.71 1.85
C LEU A 204 -4.07 6.31 1.24
N GLY A 205 -4.29 6.22 -0.07
CA GLY A 205 -4.27 4.93 -0.76
C GLY A 205 -2.94 4.21 -0.51
N HIS A 206 -3.01 2.99 0.04
CA HIS A 206 -1.85 2.17 0.39
C HIS A 206 -1.26 1.50 -0.84
N LEU A 207 0.07 1.51 -0.94
CA LEU A 207 0.80 1.00 -2.10
C LEU A 207 1.33 -0.39 -1.79
N HIS A 208 1.39 -1.19 -2.84
CA HIS A 208 2.03 -2.48 -2.78
C HIS A 208 3.56 -2.31 -2.82
N VAL A 209 4.22 -2.82 -1.79
CA VAL A 209 5.68 -2.80 -1.65
C VAL A 209 6.15 -4.16 -1.16
N HIS A 210 7.30 -4.60 -1.65
CA HIS A 210 7.94 -5.83 -1.20
C HIS A 210 9.39 -5.56 -0.84
N PRO A 211 9.88 -6.01 0.33
CA PRO A 211 11.29 -6.00 0.61
C PRO A 211 12.02 -6.96 -0.34
N GLU A 212 13.21 -6.56 -0.78
CA GLU A 212 14.14 -7.42 -1.50
C GLU A 212 15.12 -8.05 -0.49
N GLY A 213 15.21 -9.38 -0.51
CA GLY A 213 16.09 -10.14 0.38
C GLY A 213 15.52 -10.35 1.79
N THR A 214 16.09 -11.31 2.53
CA THR A 214 15.68 -11.60 3.91
C THR A 214 16.88 -11.90 4.81
N PRO A 215 16.83 -11.59 6.11
CA PRO A 215 17.89 -11.94 7.04
C PRO A 215 18.19 -13.44 7.04
N GLY A 216 19.47 -13.80 6.89
CA GLY A 216 19.92 -15.19 6.95
C GLY A 216 19.80 -15.99 5.65
N ASP A 217 19.37 -15.38 4.54
CA ASP A 217 19.35 -16.02 3.21
C ASP A 217 20.76 -16.26 2.60
N GLY A 218 21.81 -15.76 3.26
CA GLY A 218 23.21 -15.91 2.85
C GLY A 218 23.68 -14.90 1.81
N VAL A 219 22.83 -14.00 1.34
CA VAL A 219 23.16 -12.98 0.33
C VAL A 219 22.82 -11.56 0.79
N THR A 220 21.80 -11.38 1.63
CA THR A 220 21.33 -10.08 2.10
C THR A 220 22.14 -9.62 3.29
N ALA A 221 22.91 -8.56 3.10
CA ALA A 221 23.71 -7.94 4.15
C ALA A 221 22.81 -7.16 5.14
N PRO A 222 23.20 -7.06 6.42
CA PRO A 222 22.52 -6.24 7.43
C PRO A 222 22.80 -4.74 7.25
N GLY A 223 22.51 -4.20 6.06
CA GLY A 223 22.77 -2.81 5.68
C GLY A 223 24.09 -2.58 4.91
N PRO A 224 24.36 -1.34 4.49
CA PRO A 224 23.59 -0.11 4.80
C PRO A 224 22.35 0.09 3.95
N GLU A 225 22.21 -0.69 2.88
CA GLU A 225 21.10 -0.60 1.95
C GLU A 225 19.94 -1.50 2.40
N ILE A 226 18.72 -0.96 2.30
CA ILE A 226 17.47 -1.69 2.41
C ILE A 226 16.69 -1.42 1.13
N THR A 227 16.35 -2.47 0.39
CA THR A 227 15.79 -2.34 -0.95
C THR A 227 14.34 -2.83 -0.98
N PHE A 228 13.50 -2.12 -1.71
CA PHE A 228 12.10 -2.48 -1.93
C PHE A 228 11.72 -2.36 -3.40
N MET A 229 10.89 -3.28 -3.88
CA MET A 229 10.15 -3.09 -5.12
C MET A 229 8.80 -2.45 -4.82
N ALA A 230 8.51 -1.33 -5.48
CA ALA A 230 7.28 -0.56 -5.28
C ALA A 230 6.57 -0.25 -6.60
N VAL A 231 5.24 -0.28 -6.60
CA VAL A 231 4.40 0.15 -7.73
C VAL A 231 3.48 1.28 -7.28
N ALA A 232 3.69 2.48 -7.83
CA ALA A 232 2.75 3.58 -7.62
C ALA A 232 1.51 3.37 -8.51
N PRO A 233 0.28 3.30 -7.97
CA PRO A 233 -0.91 2.99 -8.77
C PRO A 233 -1.31 4.15 -9.71
N SER A 234 -0.91 5.38 -9.39
CA SER A 234 -1.17 6.57 -10.21
C SER A 234 -0.03 7.57 -10.11
N ASP A 235 -0.08 8.60 -10.94
CA ASP A 235 0.71 9.81 -10.68
C ASP A 235 0.26 10.47 -9.37
N GLY A 236 1.19 11.09 -8.65
CA GLY A 236 0.88 11.76 -7.40
C GLY A 236 2.07 12.09 -6.51
N VAL A 237 1.76 12.59 -5.32
CA VAL A 237 2.70 12.76 -4.22
C VAL A 237 2.41 11.66 -3.20
N TYR A 238 3.47 11.09 -2.64
CA TYR A 238 3.40 9.95 -1.73
C TYR A 238 4.23 10.24 -0.48
N ARG A 239 3.74 9.75 0.66
CA ARG A 239 4.49 9.67 1.91
C ARG A 239 5.04 8.27 2.06
N LEU A 240 6.35 8.16 2.28
CA LEU A 240 7.02 6.89 2.56
C LEU A 240 7.43 6.89 4.03
N TYR A 241 7.19 5.81 4.73
CA TYR A 241 7.56 5.58 6.12
C TYR A 241 8.38 4.28 6.15
N LEU A 242 9.68 4.39 6.35
CA LEU A 242 10.59 3.26 6.46
C LEU A 242 10.89 2.99 7.94
N ASP A 243 10.43 1.85 8.44
CA ASP A 243 10.85 1.34 9.74
C ASP A 243 12.11 0.49 9.59
N PHE A 244 13.10 0.72 10.46
CA PHE A 244 14.31 -0.11 10.55
C PHE A 244 14.76 -0.23 12.02
N LEU A 245 15.40 -1.35 12.35
CA LEU A 245 15.89 -1.62 13.71
C LEU A 245 17.43 -1.52 13.76
N HIS A 246 17.91 -0.64 14.63
CA HIS A 246 19.34 -0.46 14.90
C HIS A 246 19.52 -0.10 16.37
N ASP A 247 20.51 -0.68 17.05
CA ASP A 247 20.75 -0.54 18.50
C ASP A 247 19.52 -0.85 19.38
N GLY A 248 18.70 -1.81 18.98
CA GLY A 248 17.51 -2.25 19.73
C GLY A 248 16.35 -1.25 19.71
N VAL A 249 16.41 -0.21 18.88
CA VAL A 249 15.36 0.80 18.72
C VAL A 249 14.85 0.81 17.29
N VAL A 250 13.54 0.59 17.11
CA VAL A 250 12.86 0.77 15.82
C VAL A 250 12.74 2.27 15.55
N ARG A 251 13.15 2.70 14.37
CA ARG A 251 13.08 4.10 13.92
C ARG A 251 12.31 4.17 12.61
N THR A 252 11.55 5.24 12.44
CA THR A 252 10.79 5.53 11.23
C THR A 252 11.41 6.70 10.48
N ALA A 253 11.95 6.45 9.29
CA ALA A 253 12.37 7.49 8.35
C ALA A 253 11.23 7.89 7.43
N GLU A 254 10.90 9.18 7.39
CA GLU A 254 9.77 9.70 6.62
C GLU A 254 10.23 10.50 5.41
N PHE A 255 9.63 10.23 4.24
CA PHE A 255 9.90 10.96 3.00
C PHE A 255 8.59 11.47 2.38
N THR A 256 8.67 12.61 1.71
CA THR A 256 7.67 13.02 0.72
C THR A 256 8.31 12.89 -0.66
N VAL A 257 7.70 12.11 -1.55
CA VAL A 257 8.18 11.92 -2.91
C VAL A 257 7.09 12.19 -3.93
N ARG A 258 7.47 12.50 -5.17
CA ARG A 258 6.54 12.65 -6.28
C ARG A 258 6.88 11.61 -7.35
N THR A 259 5.86 11.05 -7.99
CA THR A 259 6.09 10.17 -9.14
C THR A 259 6.76 10.94 -10.28
N THR A 260 7.70 10.29 -10.95
CA THR A 260 8.23 10.83 -12.20
C THR A 260 7.31 10.45 -13.35
N ALA A 261 7.09 11.42 -14.25
CA ALA A 261 6.24 11.21 -15.40
C ALA A 261 6.83 10.09 -16.27
N THR A 262 6.00 9.16 -16.69
CA THR A 262 6.41 8.23 -17.75
C THR A 262 6.62 9.05 -19.02
N ALA A 263 7.84 9.05 -19.57
CA ALA A 263 8.07 9.68 -20.87
C ALA A 263 7.08 9.10 -21.88
N PRO A 264 6.39 9.93 -22.69
CA PRO A 264 5.51 9.40 -23.72
C PRO A 264 6.32 8.46 -24.60
N GLY A 265 5.87 7.20 -24.69
CA GLY A 265 6.41 6.27 -25.68
C GLY A 265 6.22 6.88 -27.07
N PRO A 266 7.03 6.50 -28.07
CA PRO A 266 6.81 6.98 -29.42
C PRO A 266 5.39 6.59 -29.83
N ASP A 267 4.50 7.57 -29.91
CA ASP A 267 3.18 7.39 -30.48
C ASP A 267 3.38 6.68 -31.82
N ALA A 268 2.75 5.52 -31.96
CA ALA A 268 2.56 4.88 -33.24
C ALA A 268 1.79 5.89 -34.09
N ALA A 269 2.53 6.63 -34.91
CA ALA A 269 2.01 7.47 -35.97
C ALA A 269 1.26 6.54 -36.94
N HIS A 270 0.00 6.27 -36.64
CA HIS A 270 -0.95 5.78 -37.62
C HIS A 270 -1.26 6.95 -38.55
N SER A 271 -0.39 7.15 -39.54
CA SER A 271 -0.70 7.92 -40.73
C SER A 271 -1.86 7.21 -41.44
N HIS A 272 -3.08 7.68 -41.21
CA HIS A 272 -4.19 7.45 -42.12
C HIS A 272 -3.93 8.25 -43.40
N GLU A 273 -3.14 7.70 -44.33
CA GLU A 273 -3.22 8.09 -45.73
C GLU A 273 -4.53 7.53 -46.30
N GLY A 274 -5.51 8.42 -46.45
CA GLY A 274 -6.73 8.14 -47.19
C GLY A 274 -6.42 8.04 -48.68
N HIS A 275 -6.39 6.81 -49.20
CA HIS A 275 -6.48 6.56 -50.63
C HIS A 275 -7.89 6.88 -51.12
N HIS A 276 -8.03 8.01 -51.81
CA HIS A 276 -9.17 8.28 -52.68
C HIS A 276 -8.94 7.58 -54.03
N ASP A 277 -9.58 6.42 -54.23
CA ASP A 277 -9.78 5.88 -55.58
C ASP A 277 -11.15 6.30 -56.10
N ALA A 278 -11.10 7.07 -57.19
CA ALA A 278 -12.24 7.49 -57.98
C ALA A 278 -12.67 6.34 -58.90
N HIS A 279 -13.91 5.85 -58.72
CA HIS A 279 -14.57 5.05 -59.75
C HIS A 279 -15.66 5.89 -60.44
N ALA A 280 -15.33 6.32 -61.65
CA ALA A 280 -16.28 6.80 -62.63
C ALA A 280 -16.93 5.60 -63.34
N HIS A 281 -18.26 5.57 -63.41
CA HIS A 281 -18.96 4.88 -64.47
C HIS A 281 -20.13 5.72 -64.99
N HIS A 282 -20.16 5.73 -66.32
CA HIS A 282 -21.17 6.21 -67.24
C HIS A 282 -22.45 5.37 -67.17
#